data_AF-A0A920M5T9-F1
#
_entry.id   AF-A0A920M5T9-F1
#
_cell.length_a   1.000
_cell.length_b   1.000
_cell.length_c   1.000
_cell.angle_alpha   90.00
_cell.angle_beta   90.00
_cell.angle_gamma   90.00
#
_symmetry.space_group_name_H-M   'P 1'
#
loop_
_entity.id
_entity.type
_entity.pdbx_description
1 polymer ?
#
loop_
_entity_poly.entity_id
_entity_poly.type
_entity_poly.pdbx_seq_one_letter_code
_entity_poly.pdbx_strand_id
1 'polypeptide(L)'
;MFFFPLFDDNPSGTRPYVCYGIIALCIFFFFWQSSLPPDLLNQAVNDFGVVPIELLGDQENSIPPTLTIFTSMFMHGGWFHLIGNMVFLWIFWG
;
A
#
# COMPACT_ATOMS: atom_id res chain seq x y z
N MET A 1 15.88 -13.16 23.46
CA MET A 1 14.75 -13.40 22.55
C MET A 1 14.70 -12.25 21.58
N PHE A 2 15.09 -12.49 20.32
CA PHE A 2 14.99 -11.47 19.28
C PHE A 2 13.50 -11.27 19.00
N PHE A 3 12.97 -10.07 19.25
CA PHE A 3 11.54 -9.77 19.27
C PHE A 3 10.92 -9.66 17.86
N PHE A 4 11.72 -9.84 16.81
CA PHE A 4 11.28 -9.61 15.44
C PHE A 4 11.19 -10.94 14.69
N PRO A 5 9.98 -11.41 14.32
CA PRO A 5 9.83 -12.60 13.51
C PRO A 5 10.48 -12.38 12.14
N LEU A 6 11.29 -13.34 11.69
CA LEU A 6 12.00 -13.24 10.40
C LEU A 6 11.36 -14.12 9.31
N PHE A 7 10.67 -15.20 9.72
CA PHE A 7 10.04 -16.18 8.84
C PHE A 7 8.85 -16.82 9.58
N ASP A 8 7.90 -17.35 8.82
CA ASP A 8 6.83 -18.23 9.33
C ASP A 8 7.27 -19.70 9.30
N ASP A 9 6.64 -20.55 10.11
CA ASP A 9 6.88 -22.00 10.19
C ASP A 9 6.21 -22.79 9.04
N ASN A 10 5.47 -22.11 8.16
CA ASN A 10 4.80 -22.70 7.00
C ASN A 10 5.70 -22.68 5.75
N PRO A 11 6.29 -23.81 5.32
CA PRO A 11 7.21 -23.82 4.19
C PRO A 11 6.50 -23.53 2.86
N SER A 12 6.89 -22.47 2.16
CA SER A 12 6.44 -22.17 0.80
C SER A 12 7.18 -23.05 -0.22
N GLY A 13 6.46 -23.90 -0.94
CA GLY A 13 7.04 -24.81 -1.95
C GLY A 13 7.34 -24.14 -3.30
N THR A 14 6.97 -22.87 -3.47
CA THR A 14 7.03 -22.13 -4.73
C THR A 14 7.66 -20.75 -4.53
N ARG A 15 8.40 -20.26 -5.53
CA ARG A 15 8.94 -18.89 -5.49
C ARG A 15 7.80 -17.86 -5.51
N PRO A 16 7.80 -16.86 -4.62
CA PRO A 16 6.66 -15.96 -4.39
C PRO A 16 6.62 -14.78 -5.38
N TYR A 17 6.46 -15.05 -6.69
CA TYR A 17 6.48 -14.00 -7.72
C TYR A 17 5.44 -12.89 -7.52
N VAL A 18 4.25 -13.24 -7.03
CA VAL A 18 3.17 -12.28 -6.74
C VAL A 18 3.58 -11.33 -5.61
N CYS A 19 4.22 -11.85 -4.56
CA CYS A 19 4.73 -11.04 -3.45
C CYS A 19 5.75 -10.02 -3.95
N TYR A 20 6.69 -10.43 -4.81
CA TYR A 20 7.66 -9.52 -5.41
C TYR A 20 7.00 -8.42 -6.24
N GLY A 21 5.95 -8.76 -7.01
CA GLY A 21 5.17 -7.79 -7.77
C GLY A 21 4.47 -6.76 -6.88
N ILE A 22 3.82 -7.20 -5.80
CA ILE A 22 3.14 -6.33 -4.84
C ILE A 22 4.16 -5.41 -4.13
N ILE A 23 5.27 -5.96 -3.65
CA ILE A 23 6.35 -5.19 -3.01
C ILE A 23 6.88 -4.11 -3.98
N ALA A 24 7.16 -4.49 -5.23
CA ALA A 24 7.65 -3.54 -6.24
C ALA A 24 6.66 -2.41 -6.50
N LEU A 25 5.36 -2.71 -6.60
CA LEU A 25 4.32 -1.70 -6.78
C LEU A 25 4.20 -0.76 -5.57
N CYS A 26 4.19 -1.29 -4.34
CA CYS A 26 4.13 -0.48 -3.13
C CYS A 26 5.34 0.47 -3.04
N ILE A 27 6.54 -0.02 -3.34
CA ILE A 27 7.75 0.79 -3.38
C ILE A 27 7.66 1.87 -4.46
N PHE A 28 7.21 1.50 -5.68
CA PHE A 28 7.05 2.45 -6.78
C PHE A 28 6.12 3.60 -6.42
N PHE A 29 4.90 3.30 -5.94
CA PHE A 29 3.93 4.33 -5.55
C PHE A 29 4.42 5.16 -4.36
N PHE A 30 5.15 4.56 -3.42
CA PHE A 30 5.76 5.29 -2.31
C PHE A 30 6.78 6.34 -2.78
N PHE A 31 7.64 6.00 -3.73
CA PHE A 31 8.60 6.95 -4.29
C PHE A 31 7.91 8.03 -5.11
N TRP A 32 6.89 7.67 -5.89
CA TRP A 32 6.08 8.63 -6.63
C TRP A 32 5.41 9.64 -5.68
N GLN A 33 4.66 9.20 -4.67
CA GLN A 33 4.01 10.12 -3.72
C GLN A 33 5.05 10.98 -2.97
N SER A 34 6.21 10.42 -2.62
CA SER A 34 7.26 11.12 -1.85
C SER A 34 7.99 12.16 -2.70
N SER A 35 7.86 12.08 -4.03
CA SER A 35 8.39 13.08 -4.97
C SER A 35 7.46 14.28 -5.15
N LEU A 36 6.20 14.19 -4.69
CA LEU A 36 5.21 15.26 -4.85
C LEU A 36 5.43 16.39 -3.83
N PRO A 37 5.20 17.66 -4.23
CA PRO A 37 5.12 18.77 -3.28
C PRO A 37 3.90 18.62 -2.35
N PRO A 38 3.89 19.27 -1.17
CA PRO A 38 2.86 19.05 -0.15
C PRO A 38 1.41 19.20 -0.64
N ASP A 39 1.12 20.20 -1.47
CA ASP A 39 -0.24 20.43 -1.98
C ASP A 39 -0.71 19.29 -2.89
N LEU A 40 0.17 18.82 -3.79
CA LEU A 40 -0.12 17.69 -4.68
C LEU A 40 -0.13 16.36 -3.92
N LEU A 41 0.67 16.22 -2.87
CA LEU A 41 0.62 15.05 -2.00
C LEU A 41 -0.74 14.94 -1.30
N ASN A 42 -1.23 16.04 -0.72
CA ASN A 42 -2.55 16.07 -0.09
C ASN A 42 -3.65 15.74 -1.10
N GLN A 43 -3.57 16.27 -2.32
CA GLN A 43 -4.50 15.92 -3.39
C GLN A 43 -4.42 14.44 -3.75
N ALA A 44 -3.22 13.88 -3.97
CA ALA A 44 -3.04 12.48 -4.26
C ALA A 44 -3.56 11.56 -3.14
N VAL A 45 -3.41 11.95 -1.87
CA VAL A 45 -3.95 11.19 -0.74
C VAL A 45 -5.48 11.18 -0.74
N ASN A 46 -6.13 12.30 -1.09
CA ASN A 46 -7.59 12.34 -1.19
C ASN A 46 -8.10 11.58 -2.41
N ASP A 47 -7.44 11.72 -3.57
CA ASP A 47 -7.89 11.08 -4.81
C ASP A 47 -7.67 9.55 -4.81
N PHE A 48 -6.54 9.09 -4.28
CA PHE A 48 -6.17 7.66 -4.27
C PHE A 48 -6.44 6.96 -2.94
N GLY A 49 -6.77 7.70 -1.88
CA GLY A 49 -7.18 7.16 -0.59
C GLY A 49 -8.68 6.90 -0.52
N VAL A 50 -9.09 6.00 0.39
CA VAL A 50 -10.53 5.78 0.63
C VAL A 50 -11.06 6.86 1.54
N VAL A 51 -11.99 7.67 1.01
CA VAL A 51 -12.75 8.66 1.77
C VAL A 51 -14.19 8.14 1.98
N PRO A 52 -14.64 7.87 3.22
CA PRO A 52 -15.93 7.21 3.47
C PRO A 52 -17.14 7.95 2.89
N ILE A 53 -17.15 9.28 2.93
CA ILE A 53 -18.26 10.08 2.40
C ILE A 53 -18.33 10.03 0.87
N GLU A 54 -17.20 9.81 0.20
CA GLU A 54 -17.13 9.64 -1.26
C GLU A 54 -17.51 8.22 -1.67
N LEU A 55 -17.16 7.21 -0.86
CA LEU A 55 -17.50 5.81 -1.13
C LEU A 55 -19.00 5.52 -0.94
N LEU A 56 -19.65 6.17 0.03
CA LEU A 56 -21.04 5.92 0.40
C LEU A 56 -22.03 6.97 -0.13
N GLY A 57 -21.52 8.11 -0.61
CA GLY A 57 -22.34 9.19 -1.18
C GLY A 57 -22.47 9.07 -2.69
N ASP A 58 -23.41 9.84 -3.26
CA ASP A 58 -23.58 10.01 -4.72
C ASP A 58 -22.67 11.12 -5.28
N GLN A 59 -21.39 11.15 -4.88
CA GLN A 59 -20.45 12.14 -5.42
C GLN A 59 -19.76 11.62 -6.67
N GLU A 60 -19.83 12.40 -7.74
CA GLU A 60 -19.11 12.12 -8.99
C GLU A 60 -17.68 12.66 -8.86
N ASN A 61 -16.73 11.74 -8.63
CA ASN A 61 -15.31 12.05 -8.49
C ASN A 61 -14.51 11.61 -9.71
N SER A 62 -13.34 12.22 -9.91
CA SER A 62 -12.41 11.89 -11.01
C SER A 62 -11.98 10.41 -11.00
N ILE A 63 -11.92 9.80 -9.81
CA ILE A 63 -11.65 8.38 -9.61
C ILE A 63 -12.93 7.75 -9.05
N PRO A 64 -13.41 6.62 -9.62
CA PRO A 64 -14.56 5.92 -9.07
C PRO A 64 -14.32 5.59 -7.59
N PRO A 65 -15.22 5.97 -6.67
CA PRO A 65 -14.99 5.74 -5.25
C PRO A 65 -14.73 4.26 -4.91
N THR A 66 -15.33 3.33 -5.64
CA THR A 66 -15.07 1.89 -5.50
C THR A 66 -13.63 1.48 -5.84
N LEU A 67 -12.98 2.19 -6.75
CA LEU A 67 -11.59 1.94 -7.13
C LEU A 67 -10.61 2.40 -6.05
N THR A 68 -10.99 3.39 -5.24
CA THR A 68 -10.16 3.89 -4.13
C THR A 68 -9.81 2.81 -3.12
N ILE A 69 -10.67 1.78 -2.97
CA ILE A 69 -10.41 0.60 -2.13
C ILE A 69 -9.11 -0.10 -2.58
N PHE A 70 -8.89 -0.22 -3.88
CA PHE A 70 -7.69 -0.87 -4.41
C PHE A 70 -6.49 0.07 -4.44
N THR A 71 -6.66 1.33 -4.86
CA THR A 71 -5.54 2.27 -4.94
C THR A 71 -4.98 2.60 -3.55
N SER A 72 -5.84 2.67 -2.54
CA SER A 72 -5.43 2.96 -1.16
C SER A 72 -4.49 1.90 -0.57
N MET A 73 -4.55 0.65 -1.05
CA MET A 73 -3.66 -0.44 -0.61
C MET A 73 -2.18 -0.16 -0.93
N PHE A 74 -1.88 0.72 -1.89
CA PHE A 74 -0.52 1.06 -2.30
C PHE A 74 -0.02 2.38 -1.70
N MET A 75 -0.89 3.17 -1.09
CA MET A 75 -0.56 4.46 -0.48
C MET A 75 0.01 4.25 0.93
N HIS A 76 1.01 5.04 1.32
CA HIS A 76 1.69 4.85 2.61
C HIS A 76 2.03 6.19 3.28
N GLY A 77 1.56 6.42 4.49
CA GLY A 77 1.83 7.66 5.25
C GLY A 77 3.29 7.89 5.73
N GLY A 78 4.27 7.07 5.33
CA GLY A 78 5.68 7.28 5.67
C GLY A 78 6.53 6.02 5.65
N TRP A 79 7.84 6.20 5.89
CA TRP A 79 8.84 5.13 5.82
C TRP A 79 8.55 3.97 6.78
N PHE A 80 8.20 4.25 8.04
CA PHE A 80 7.88 3.19 9.01
C PHE A 80 6.65 2.38 8.61
N HIS A 81 5.64 3.03 8.01
CA HIS A 81 4.46 2.35 7.52
C HIS A 81 4.80 1.43 6.33
N LEU A 82 5.58 1.93 5.36
CA LEU A 82 6.04 1.13 4.22
C LEU A 82 6.86 -0.08 4.68
N ILE A 83 7.91 0.15 5.47
CA ILE A 83 8.83 -0.92 5.90
C ILE A 83 8.07 -1.98 6.71
N GLY A 84 7.17 -1.58 7.61
CA GLY A 84 6.34 -2.50 8.37
C GLY A 84 5.49 -3.40 7.47
N ASN A 85 4.84 -2.84 6.45
CA ASN A 85 4.04 -3.62 5.50
C ASN A 85 4.89 -4.56 4.64
N MET A 86 6.06 -4.10 4.17
CA MET A 86 6.93 -4.95 3.32
C MET A 86 7.50 -6.13 4.10
N VAL A 87 7.87 -5.91 5.36
CA VAL A 87 8.29 -6.98 6.28
C VAL A 87 7.16 -7.98 6.47
N PHE A 88 5.93 -7.51 6.75
CA PHE A 88 4.78 -8.38 6.94
C PHE A 88 4.49 -9.22 5.69
N LEU A 89 4.44 -8.58 4.51
CA LEU A 89 4.26 -9.28 3.24
C LEU A 89 5.35 -10.31 2.99
N TRP A 90 6.60 -9.98 3.28
CA TRP A 90 7.72 -10.91 3.10
C TRP A 90 7.64 -12.13 4.04
N ILE A 91 7.30 -11.92 5.31
CA ILE A 91 7.25 -13.01 6.31
C ILE A 91 6.13 -14.01 6.00
N PHE A 92 4.95 -13.52 5.60
CA PHE A 92 3.76 -14.35 5.47
C PHE A 92 3.47 -14.81 4.04
N TRP A 93 3.96 -14.09 3.03
CA TRP A 93 3.66 -14.35 1.62
C TRP A 93 4.91 -14.46 0.74
N GLY A 94 6.12 -14.37 1.33
CA GLY A 94 7.39 -14.70 0.67
C GLY A 94 7.73 -16.18 0.84
#